data_AF-A0A2E5ABI3-F1
#
_entry.id   AF-A0A2E5ABI3-F1
#
_cell.length_a   1.000
_cell.length_b   1.000
_cell.length_c   1.000
_cell.angle_alpha   90.00
_cell.angle_beta   90.00
_cell.angle_gamma   90.00
#
_symmetry.space_group_name_H-M   'P 1'
#
loop_
_entity.id
_entity.type
_entity.pdbx_description
1 polymer ?
#
loop_
_entity_poly.entity_id
_entity_poly.type
_entity_poly.pdbx_seq_one_letter_code
_entity_poly.pdbx_strand_id
1 'polypeptide(L)'
;MIATPIDVWNVATFDQGINERLRGASDLIRKYFETDRRQQRERTLSHHCGPPPSNPFAAGFLKFQEELSAQIADRTIRAWHYTRLMDDEADAIIVRGAVPSTLETIKARLDRQVGAGLFTSEMADALFTASPFHGSQHDARAGKFWLTSLPRTIDDGGVELLLSSWGGEAVYFWQDDEMLQAQLATLGRPRVIEAAVPLALTNHRYDASCALVASFARTLGCQTDTPSFDLYVTQPLGPEAILAVHSEGDMIFDQIGRGYPTDFASDI
;
A
#
# COMPACT_ATOMS: atom_id res chain seq x y z
N MET A 1 -19.41 3.70 14.03
CA MET A 1 -18.91 2.34 13.72
C MET A 1 -18.28 2.41 12.35
N ILE A 2 -17.01 2.03 12.22
CA ILE A 2 -16.39 1.90 10.89
C ILE A 2 -16.96 0.65 10.24
N ALA A 3 -17.35 0.77 8.97
CA ALA A 3 -17.69 -0.39 8.17
C ALA A 3 -16.45 -1.27 8.05
N THR A 4 -16.61 -2.59 8.27
CA THR A 4 -15.52 -3.56 8.09
C THR A 4 -14.84 -3.32 6.74
N PRO A 5 -13.51 -3.12 6.72
CA PRO A 5 -12.80 -2.84 5.49
C PRO A 5 -12.90 -4.03 4.53
N ILE A 6 -12.91 -3.73 3.23
CA ILE A 6 -12.81 -4.73 2.18
C ILE A 6 -11.36 -5.16 2.03
N ASP A 7 -11.14 -6.46 2.07
CA ASP A 7 -9.86 -7.08 1.78
C ASP A 7 -9.84 -7.39 0.27
N VAL A 8 -9.07 -6.61 -0.51
CA VAL A 8 -9.16 -6.64 -1.99
C VAL A 8 -8.80 -7.99 -2.61
N TRP A 9 -8.11 -8.85 -1.86
CA TRP A 9 -7.78 -10.23 -2.21
C TRP A 9 -8.88 -11.25 -1.86
N ASN A 10 -9.79 -10.92 -0.94
CA ASN A 10 -10.78 -11.84 -0.40
C ASN A 10 -12.21 -11.43 -0.78
N VAL A 11 -12.76 -12.13 -1.76
CA VAL A 11 -14.10 -11.92 -2.33
C VAL A 11 -15.22 -12.10 -1.29
N ALA A 12 -14.98 -12.82 -0.20
CA ALA A 12 -15.94 -12.98 0.89
C ALA A 12 -16.16 -11.68 1.68
N THR A 13 -15.24 -10.73 1.61
CA THR A 13 -15.35 -9.41 2.28
C THR A 13 -16.08 -8.39 1.41
N PHE A 14 -16.36 -8.70 0.15
CA PHE A 14 -17.01 -7.77 -0.77
C PHE A 14 -18.48 -7.61 -0.35
N ASP A 15 -18.95 -6.37 -0.29
CA ASP A 15 -20.36 -6.12 0.02
C ASP A 15 -21.31 -6.63 -1.09
N GLN A 16 -22.60 -6.65 -0.78
CA GLN A 16 -23.63 -7.14 -1.71
C GLN A 16 -23.63 -6.37 -3.03
N GLY A 17 -23.48 -5.05 -3.01
CA GLY A 17 -23.53 -4.23 -4.22
C GLY A 17 -22.33 -4.48 -5.15
N ILE A 18 -21.14 -4.71 -4.59
CA ILE A 18 -19.95 -5.11 -5.35
C ILE A 18 -20.16 -6.51 -5.94
N ASN A 19 -20.63 -7.45 -5.13
CA ASN A 19 -20.87 -8.83 -5.58
C ASN A 19 -21.92 -8.92 -6.70
N GLU A 20 -23.04 -8.20 -6.58
CA GLU A 20 -24.08 -8.15 -7.62
C GLU A 20 -23.52 -7.58 -8.93
N ARG A 21 -22.73 -6.50 -8.83
CA ARG A 21 -22.10 -5.87 -9.98
C ARG A 21 -21.13 -6.80 -10.70
N LEU A 22 -20.26 -7.48 -9.96
CA LEU A 22 -19.29 -8.45 -10.50
C LEU A 22 -19.97 -9.67 -11.11
N ARG A 23 -20.98 -10.23 -10.43
CA ARG A 23 -21.78 -11.34 -10.96
C ARG A 23 -22.47 -10.97 -12.27
N GLY A 24 -23.08 -9.78 -12.35
CA GLY A 24 -23.70 -9.29 -13.58
C GLY A 24 -22.74 -9.15 -14.76
N ALA A 25 -21.45 -8.94 -14.51
CA ALA A 25 -20.42 -8.81 -15.54
C ALA A 25 -19.57 -10.09 -15.75
N SER A 26 -19.96 -11.23 -15.15
CA SER A 26 -19.10 -12.43 -15.11
C SER A 26 -18.67 -12.93 -16.49
N ASP A 27 -19.57 -12.92 -17.47
CA ASP A 27 -19.26 -13.35 -18.83
C ASP A 27 -18.26 -12.42 -19.54
N LEU A 28 -18.38 -11.10 -19.31
CA LEU A 28 -17.44 -10.12 -19.85
C LEU A 28 -16.06 -10.30 -19.24
N ILE A 29 -15.99 -10.41 -17.91
CA ILE A 29 -14.75 -10.61 -17.15
C ILE A 29 -14.05 -11.90 -17.63
N ARG A 30 -14.79 -13.02 -17.68
CA ARG A 30 -14.23 -14.31 -18.13
C ARG A 30 -13.67 -14.21 -19.55
N LYS A 31 -14.46 -13.71 -20.50
CA LYS A 31 -14.06 -13.58 -21.91
C LYS A 31 -12.86 -12.67 -22.10
N TYR A 32 -12.78 -11.59 -21.32
CA TYR A 32 -11.63 -10.69 -21.33
C TYR A 32 -10.35 -11.43 -20.93
N PHE A 33 -10.31 -12.04 -19.73
CA PHE A 33 -9.11 -12.71 -19.22
C PHE A 33 -8.72 -13.95 -20.03
N GLU A 34 -9.69 -14.74 -20.51
CA GLU A 34 -9.40 -15.88 -21.38
C GLU A 34 -8.78 -15.45 -22.71
N THR A 35 -9.30 -14.36 -23.29
CA THR A 35 -8.79 -13.84 -24.56
C THR A 35 -7.41 -13.23 -24.40
N ASP A 36 -7.22 -12.42 -23.37
CA ASP A 36 -5.94 -11.77 -23.05
C ASP A 36 -4.85 -12.83 -22.83
N ARG A 37 -5.15 -13.83 -22.02
CA ARG A 37 -4.23 -14.94 -21.76
C ARG A 37 -3.89 -15.76 -23.00
N ARG A 38 -4.89 -16.05 -23.84
CA ARG A 38 -4.65 -16.74 -25.11
C ARG A 38 -3.72 -15.92 -25.99
N GLN A 39 -3.97 -14.61 -26.14
CA GLN A 39 -3.14 -13.70 -26.92
C GLN A 39 -1.71 -13.62 -26.38
N GLN A 40 -1.55 -13.56 -25.05
CA GLN A 40 -0.23 -13.56 -24.41
C GLN A 40 0.54 -14.86 -24.66
N ARG A 41 -0.12 -16.03 -24.55
CA ARG A 41 0.50 -17.32 -24.86
C ARG A 41 0.92 -17.42 -26.33
N GLU A 42 0.03 -17.03 -27.25
CA GLU A 42 0.33 -17.00 -28.68
C GLU A 42 1.51 -16.07 -28.96
N ARG A 43 1.60 -14.93 -28.26
CA ARG A 43 2.71 -13.99 -28.38
C ARG A 43 4.03 -14.58 -27.90
N THR A 44 4.06 -15.17 -26.70
CA THR A 44 5.29 -15.77 -26.14
C THR A 44 5.84 -16.89 -27.02
N LEU A 45 4.96 -17.64 -27.70
CA LEU A 45 5.34 -18.74 -28.61
C LEU A 45 5.67 -18.28 -30.04
N SER A 46 5.47 -17.00 -30.35
CA SER A 46 5.60 -16.49 -31.71
C SER A 46 6.92 -15.74 -31.93
N HIS A 47 7.44 -15.80 -33.16
CA HIS A 47 8.52 -14.94 -33.64
C HIS A 47 8.01 -13.61 -34.23
N HIS A 48 6.71 -13.29 -34.08
CA HIS A 48 6.13 -12.06 -34.63
C HIS A 48 6.61 -10.81 -33.87
N CYS A 49 7.15 -9.84 -34.61
CA CYS A 49 7.58 -8.54 -34.06
C CYS A 49 6.51 -7.44 -34.12
N GLY A 50 5.35 -7.68 -34.77
CA GLY A 50 4.26 -6.69 -34.86
C GLY A 50 3.49 -6.50 -33.55
N PRO A 51 2.57 -5.53 -33.42
CA PRO A 51 1.73 -5.40 -32.23
C PRO A 51 0.77 -6.60 -32.08
N PRO A 52 0.45 -7.04 -30.85
CA PRO A 52 -0.53 -8.10 -30.64
C PRO A 52 -1.93 -7.65 -31.10
N PRO A 53 -2.81 -8.60 -31.50
CA PRO A 53 -4.19 -8.27 -31.81
C PRO A 53 -4.90 -7.69 -30.59
N SER A 54 -5.77 -6.70 -30.80
CA SER A 54 -6.55 -6.12 -29.71
C SER A 54 -7.55 -7.14 -29.14
N ASN A 55 -7.73 -7.14 -27.83
CA ASN A 55 -8.76 -7.94 -27.17
C ASN A 55 -10.15 -7.32 -27.46
N PRO A 56 -11.08 -8.01 -28.15
CA PRO A 56 -12.38 -7.47 -28.53
C PRO A 56 -13.27 -7.10 -27.33
N PHE A 57 -12.96 -7.62 -26.14
CA PHE A 57 -13.68 -7.32 -24.91
C PHE A 57 -13.06 -6.15 -24.13
N ALA A 58 -11.89 -5.64 -24.53
CA ALA A 58 -11.15 -4.63 -23.78
C ALA A 58 -11.96 -3.35 -23.54
N ALA A 59 -12.62 -2.81 -24.57
CA ALA A 59 -13.39 -1.59 -24.43
C ALA A 59 -14.55 -1.72 -23.42
N GLY A 60 -15.27 -2.85 -23.46
CA GLY A 60 -16.34 -3.14 -22.50
C GLY A 60 -15.80 -3.37 -21.09
N PHE A 61 -14.66 -4.06 -20.98
CA PHE A 61 -14.00 -4.35 -19.71
C PHE A 61 -13.47 -3.09 -19.02
N LEU A 62 -12.78 -2.21 -19.76
CA LEU A 62 -12.29 -0.93 -19.24
C LEU A 62 -13.44 -0.05 -18.76
N LYS A 63 -14.51 0.07 -19.57
CA LYS A 63 -15.72 0.79 -19.17
C LYS A 63 -16.32 0.22 -17.88
N PHE A 64 -16.37 -1.11 -17.75
CA PHE A 64 -16.86 -1.76 -16.55
C PHE A 64 -16.00 -1.45 -15.32
N GLN A 65 -14.66 -1.42 -15.46
CA GLN A 65 -13.74 -1.04 -14.38
C GLN A 65 -13.93 0.42 -13.96
N GLU A 66 -14.07 1.35 -14.91
CA GLU A 66 -14.36 2.75 -14.62
C GLU A 66 -15.68 2.92 -13.84
N GLU A 67 -16.74 2.22 -14.27
CA GLU A 67 -18.04 2.25 -13.60
C GLU A 67 -17.98 1.62 -12.20
N LEU A 68 -17.24 0.52 -12.01
CA LEU A 68 -17.03 -0.08 -10.70
C LEU A 68 -16.21 0.83 -9.79
N SER A 69 -15.15 1.46 -10.30
CA SER A 69 -14.33 2.45 -9.60
C SER A 69 -15.17 3.61 -9.05
N ALA A 70 -16.12 4.10 -9.85
CA ALA A 70 -17.09 5.09 -9.39
C ALA A 70 -18.04 4.55 -8.31
N GLN A 71 -18.53 3.31 -8.44
CA GLN A 71 -19.43 2.68 -7.48
C GLN A 71 -18.80 2.46 -6.10
N ILE A 72 -17.50 2.15 -6.03
CA ILE A 72 -16.80 1.85 -4.77
C ILE A 72 -16.23 3.10 -4.07
N ALA A 73 -16.49 4.31 -4.58
CA ALA A 73 -15.85 5.53 -4.11
C ALA A 73 -16.01 5.79 -2.59
N ASP A 74 -17.14 5.40 -2.00
CA ASP A 74 -17.43 5.58 -0.57
C ASP A 74 -17.09 4.36 0.28
N ARG A 75 -16.39 3.36 -0.27
CA ARG A 75 -15.98 2.15 0.46
C ARG A 75 -14.63 2.33 1.12
N THR A 76 -14.34 1.42 2.04
CA THR A 76 -13.09 1.37 2.79
C THR A 76 -12.41 0.05 2.50
N ILE A 77 -11.10 0.07 2.24
CA ILE A 77 -10.28 -1.13 2.03
C ILE A 77 -9.24 -1.28 3.14
N ARG A 78 -8.76 -2.49 3.38
CA ARG A 78 -7.59 -2.71 4.25
C ARG A 78 -6.31 -2.43 3.49
N ALA A 79 -5.36 -1.79 4.15
CA ALA A 79 -4.04 -1.52 3.60
C ALA A 79 -2.96 -1.48 4.70
N TRP A 80 -1.70 -1.52 4.29
CA TRP A 80 -0.55 -1.73 5.16
C TRP A 80 0.52 -0.66 4.94
N HIS A 81 1.05 -0.08 6.01
CA HIS A 81 2.19 0.82 5.96
C HIS A 81 3.36 0.24 6.74
N TYR A 82 4.52 0.15 6.11
CA TYR A 82 5.74 -0.41 6.67
C TYR A 82 6.69 0.72 7.03
N THR A 83 7.19 0.71 8.26
CA THR A 83 8.04 1.79 8.76
C THR A 83 8.79 1.38 10.02
N ARG A 84 9.85 2.10 10.35
CA ARG A 84 10.53 2.00 11.63
C ARG A 84 10.20 3.22 12.49
N LEU A 85 9.63 2.97 13.67
CA LEU A 85 9.11 4.01 14.58
C LEU A 85 9.66 3.86 15.98
N MET A 86 9.80 5.00 16.66
CA MET A 86 9.93 5.02 18.12
C MET A 86 8.63 4.57 18.78
N ASP A 87 8.71 4.09 20.02
CA ASP A 87 7.54 3.60 20.74
C ASP A 87 6.48 4.70 20.95
N ASP A 88 6.92 5.92 21.25
CA ASP A 88 6.02 7.07 21.42
C ASP A 88 5.37 7.53 20.10
N GLU A 89 6.04 7.33 18.97
CA GLU A 89 5.47 7.56 17.63
C GLU A 89 4.39 6.53 17.32
N ALA A 90 4.64 5.24 17.61
CA ALA A 90 3.66 4.18 17.43
C ALA A 90 2.42 4.42 18.32
N ASP A 91 2.61 4.76 19.59
CA ASP A 91 1.52 5.11 20.52
C ASP A 91 0.72 6.33 20.03
N ALA A 92 1.42 7.35 19.50
CA ALA A 92 0.75 8.52 18.94
C ALA A 92 -0.14 8.17 17.74
N ILE A 93 0.29 7.24 16.88
CA ILE A 93 -0.52 6.78 15.74
C ILE A 93 -1.76 6.04 16.22
N ILE A 94 -1.64 5.19 17.25
CA ILE A 94 -2.78 4.48 17.82
C ILE A 94 -3.81 5.47 18.41
N VAL A 95 -3.33 6.50 19.11
CA VAL A 95 -4.20 7.45 19.83
C VAL A 95 -4.78 8.54 18.93
N ARG A 96 -4.01 9.01 17.94
CA ARG A 96 -4.34 10.21 17.13
C ARG A 96 -4.57 9.91 15.66
N GLY A 97 -4.24 8.69 15.22
CA GLY A 97 -4.26 8.31 13.82
C GLY A 97 -2.98 8.66 13.06
N ALA A 98 -2.98 8.41 11.75
CA ALA A 98 -1.85 8.63 10.87
C ALA A 98 -1.98 9.97 10.13
N VAL A 99 -0.88 10.70 9.99
CA VAL A 99 -0.83 11.97 9.28
C VAL A 99 0.03 11.86 8.01
N PRO A 100 -0.36 12.52 6.90
CA PRO A 100 0.49 12.60 5.73
C PRO A 100 1.84 13.25 6.02
N SER A 101 2.89 12.78 5.35
CA SER A 101 4.24 13.32 5.54
C SER A 101 4.34 14.73 4.94
N THR A 102 4.78 15.68 5.75
CA THR A 102 5.14 17.05 5.34
C THR A 102 6.49 17.45 5.92
N LEU A 103 7.11 18.52 5.39
CA LEU A 103 8.32 19.09 5.97
C LEU A 103 8.15 19.42 7.46
N GLU A 104 6.99 19.96 7.84
CA GLU A 104 6.67 20.28 9.23
C GLU A 104 6.65 19.03 10.12
N THR A 105 6.00 17.95 9.65
CA THR A 105 5.98 16.68 10.41
C THR A 105 7.37 16.06 10.51
N ILE A 106 8.19 16.13 9.46
CA ILE A 106 9.56 15.60 9.46
C ILE A 106 10.43 16.40 10.44
N LYS A 107 10.36 17.74 10.37
CA LYS A 107 11.09 18.62 11.30
C LYS A 107 10.69 18.34 12.75
N ALA A 108 9.40 18.23 13.04
CA ALA A 108 8.92 17.90 14.38
C ALA A 108 9.39 16.52 14.89
N ARG A 109 9.53 15.53 13.99
CA ARG A 109 10.08 14.21 14.33
C ARG A 109 11.57 14.31 14.67
N LEU A 110 12.35 15.04 13.86
CA LEU A 110 13.78 15.25 14.09
C LEU A 110 14.03 16.04 15.38
N ASP A 111 13.29 17.13 15.61
CA ASP A 111 13.42 17.96 16.82
C ASP A 111 13.12 17.16 18.10
N ARG A 112 12.18 16.19 18.02
CA ARG A 112 11.92 15.27 19.14
C ARG A 112 13.11 14.37 19.44
N GLN A 113 13.83 13.88 18.41
CA GLN A 113 15.04 13.08 18.62
C GLN A 113 16.19 13.93 19.19
N VAL A 114 16.29 15.20 18.80
CA VAL A 114 17.23 16.15 19.44
C VAL A 114 16.87 16.38 20.90
N GLY A 115 15.59 16.62 21.20
CA GLY A 115 15.11 16.79 22.58
C GLY A 115 15.30 15.56 23.47
N ALA A 116 15.28 14.36 22.87
CA ALA A 116 15.60 13.11 23.54
C ALA A 116 17.12 12.85 23.69
N GLY A 117 17.97 13.72 23.13
CA GLY A 117 19.42 13.55 23.14
C GLY A 117 19.95 12.46 22.21
N LEU A 118 19.13 11.96 21.29
CA LEU A 118 19.48 10.92 20.32
C LEU A 118 20.15 11.48 19.06
N PHE A 119 19.92 12.76 18.77
CA PHE A 119 20.60 13.53 17.73
C PHE A 119 21.19 14.82 18.30
N THR A 120 22.25 15.32 17.67
CA THR A 120 22.61 16.73 17.80
C THR A 120 21.76 17.59 16.86
N SER A 121 21.71 18.89 17.11
CA SER A 121 21.02 19.83 16.21
C SER A 121 21.61 19.79 14.79
N GLU A 122 22.94 19.66 14.67
CA GLU A 122 23.63 19.58 13.38
C GLU A 122 23.22 18.33 12.59
N MET A 123 23.08 17.18 13.27
CA MET A 123 22.59 15.95 12.63
C MET A 123 21.16 16.13 12.14
N ALA A 124 20.28 16.69 12.97
CA ALA A 124 18.89 16.93 12.59
C ALA A 124 18.78 17.90 11.40
N ASP A 125 19.60 18.96 11.36
CA ASP A 125 19.59 19.92 10.26
C ASP A 125 20.15 19.31 8.95
N ALA A 126 21.17 18.46 9.05
CA ALA A 126 21.69 17.71 7.90
C ALA A 126 20.61 16.76 7.33
N LEU A 127 19.98 15.97 8.18
CA LEU A 127 18.89 15.06 7.81
C LEU A 127 17.70 15.80 7.19
N PHE A 128 17.33 16.95 7.76
CA PHE A 128 16.25 17.78 7.24
C PHE A 128 16.59 18.34 5.85
N THR A 129 17.80 18.87 5.68
CA THR A 129 18.25 19.47 4.41
C THR A 129 18.34 18.44 3.29
N ALA A 130 18.77 17.21 3.60
CA ALA A 130 18.85 16.11 2.65
C ALA A 130 17.48 15.48 2.30
N SER A 131 16.40 15.90 2.98
CA SER A 131 15.07 15.32 2.77
C SER A 131 14.59 15.49 1.30
N PRO A 132 13.96 14.45 0.70
CA PRO A 132 13.48 14.50 -0.69
C PRO A 132 12.38 15.54 -0.93
N PHE A 133 11.82 16.08 0.15
CA PHE A 133 10.78 17.09 0.14
C PHE A 133 11.31 18.47 -0.32
N HIS A 134 12.62 18.67 -0.43
CA HIS A 134 13.22 19.88 -0.99
C HIS A 134 13.52 19.78 -2.49
N GLY A 135 13.38 18.60 -3.11
CA GLY A 135 13.82 18.35 -4.48
C GLY A 135 12.72 17.90 -5.43
N SER A 136 13.14 17.24 -6.52
CA SER A 136 12.25 16.73 -7.59
C SER A 136 11.23 15.69 -7.13
N GLN A 137 11.38 15.18 -5.91
CA GLN A 137 10.52 14.17 -5.31
C GLN A 137 9.43 14.75 -4.40
N HIS A 138 9.38 16.08 -4.25
CA HIS A 138 8.38 16.76 -3.42
C HIS A 138 6.95 16.32 -3.78
N ASP A 139 6.54 16.47 -5.03
CA ASP A 139 5.16 16.17 -5.44
C ASP A 139 4.78 14.68 -5.29
N ALA A 140 5.77 13.79 -5.33
CA ALA A 140 5.56 12.36 -5.16
C ALA A 140 5.32 11.97 -3.69
N ARG A 141 5.84 12.72 -2.72
CA ARG A 141 5.88 12.32 -1.29
C ARG A 141 5.21 13.31 -0.34
N ALA A 142 5.25 14.60 -0.66
CA ALA A 142 4.66 15.66 0.16
C ALA A 142 3.15 15.54 0.25
N GLY A 143 2.64 15.67 1.48
CA GLY A 143 1.22 15.59 1.78
C GLY A 143 0.63 14.21 1.55
N LYS A 144 1.44 13.14 1.58
CA LYS A 144 0.98 11.75 1.36
C LYS A 144 1.35 10.83 2.51
N PHE A 145 0.43 9.91 2.83
CA PHE A 145 0.70 8.74 3.67
C PHE A 145 0.53 7.50 2.79
N TRP A 146 1.65 6.85 2.46
CA TRP A 146 1.71 5.72 1.53
C TRP A 146 1.44 4.40 2.22
N LEU A 147 0.71 3.51 1.56
CA LEU A 147 0.38 2.17 2.00
C LEU A 147 0.46 1.22 0.80
N THR A 148 0.33 -0.07 1.06
CA THR A 148 0.16 -1.10 0.02
C THR A 148 -1.12 -1.90 0.28
N SER A 149 -1.80 -2.33 -0.78
CA SER A 149 -3.12 -2.95 -0.72
C SER A 149 -3.10 -4.39 -0.21
N LEU A 150 -1.94 -5.06 -0.25
CA LEU A 150 -1.75 -6.43 0.23
C LEU A 150 -0.71 -6.47 1.34
N PRO A 151 -0.86 -7.35 2.33
CA PRO A 151 0.22 -7.59 3.29
C PRO A 151 1.44 -8.18 2.56
N ARG A 152 2.58 -7.54 2.72
CA ARG A 152 3.91 -8.01 2.32
C ARG A 152 4.60 -8.70 3.49
N THR A 153 5.38 -9.72 3.19
CA THR A 153 6.25 -10.33 4.19
C THR A 153 7.32 -9.32 4.63
N ILE A 154 7.75 -9.39 5.88
CA ILE A 154 8.72 -8.42 6.44
C ILE A 154 10.11 -8.50 5.79
N ASP A 155 10.40 -9.59 5.07
CA ASP A 155 11.59 -9.84 4.27
C ASP A 155 11.38 -9.58 2.76
N ASP A 156 10.22 -9.06 2.37
CA ASP A 156 10.00 -8.60 0.99
C ASP A 156 10.93 -7.40 0.72
N GLY A 157 11.73 -7.48 -0.35
CA GLY A 157 12.70 -6.44 -0.69
C GLY A 157 12.08 -5.06 -0.97
N GLY A 158 10.77 -5.00 -1.24
CA GLY A 158 10.02 -3.76 -1.36
C GLY A 158 9.75 -3.06 -0.02
N VAL A 159 9.85 -3.76 1.11
CA VAL A 159 9.61 -3.19 2.46
C VAL A 159 10.80 -3.29 3.40
N GLU A 160 11.80 -4.13 3.10
CA GLU A 160 12.99 -4.35 3.94
C GLU A 160 13.67 -3.04 4.35
N LEU A 161 13.89 -2.13 3.39
CA LEU A 161 14.51 -0.83 3.65
C LEU A 161 13.65 0.11 4.51
N LEU A 162 12.33 -0.05 4.48
CA LEU A 162 11.41 0.75 5.30
C LEU A 162 11.42 0.30 6.77
N LEU A 163 11.78 -0.96 7.01
CA LEU A 163 11.84 -1.58 8.33
C LEU A 163 13.24 -1.49 8.97
N SER A 164 14.29 -1.39 8.16
CA SER A 164 15.68 -1.41 8.64
C SER A 164 16.13 -0.11 9.33
N SER A 165 15.64 1.05 8.88
CA SER A 165 16.12 2.35 9.35
C SER A 165 15.00 3.35 9.65
N TRP A 166 15.18 4.12 10.72
CA TRP A 166 14.19 5.11 11.14
C TRP A 166 14.03 6.23 10.12
N GLY A 167 12.79 6.68 9.93
CA GLY A 167 12.45 7.77 9.02
C GLY A 167 12.26 7.36 7.55
N GLY A 168 12.51 6.09 7.19
CA GLY A 168 12.14 5.50 5.91
C GLY A 168 12.49 6.35 4.69
N GLU A 169 11.58 6.47 3.73
CA GLU A 169 11.84 7.26 2.52
C GLU A 169 12.00 8.77 2.78
N ALA A 170 11.45 9.28 3.88
CA ALA A 170 11.40 10.72 4.14
C ALA A 170 12.70 11.28 4.73
N VAL A 171 13.52 10.40 5.32
CA VAL A 171 14.77 10.75 5.99
C VAL A 171 15.91 9.84 5.54
N TYR A 172 15.79 8.52 5.75
CA TYR A 172 16.89 7.56 5.56
C TYR A 172 17.29 7.36 4.09
N PHE A 173 16.34 7.19 3.17
CA PHE A 173 16.63 6.80 1.77
C PHE A 173 17.53 7.77 0.99
N TRP A 174 17.69 8.99 1.51
CA TRP A 174 18.40 10.09 0.84
C TRP A 174 19.65 10.52 1.61
N GLN A 175 20.10 9.71 2.58
CA GLN A 175 21.36 9.94 3.27
C GLN A 175 22.47 9.18 2.58
N ASP A 176 23.54 9.88 2.20
CA ASP A 176 24.79 9.27 1.73
C ASP A 176 25.86 9.20 2.84
N ASP A 177 25.61 9.83 3.99
CA ASP A 177 26.53 9.82 5.12
C ASP A 177 26.38 8.52 5.94
N GLU A 178 27.42 7.68 5.93
CA GLU A 178 27.44 6.38 6.61
C GLU A 178 27.22 6.49 8.13
N MET A 179 27.67 7.57 8.77
CA MET A 179 27.47 7.79 10.21
C MET A 179 26.02 8.09 10.51
N LEU A 180 25.36 8.93 9.68
CA LEU A 180 23.93 9.20 9.82
C LEU A 180 23.09 7.96 9.53
N GLN A 181 23.42 7.19 8.48
CA GLN A 181 22.77 5.92 8.19
C GLN A 181 22.88 4.94 9.36
N ALA A 182 24.08 4.76 9.92
CA ALA A 182 24.31 3.89 11.06
C ALA A 182 23.50 4.34 12.28
N GLN A 183 23.45 5.65 12.56
CA GLN A 183 22.63 6.17 13.66
C GLN A 183 21.14 5.87 13.43
N LEU A 184 20.60 6.13 12.24
CA LEU A 184 19.19 5.92 11.92
C LEU A 184 18.77 4.44 12.05
N ALA A 185 19.68 3.50 11.76
CA ALA A 185 19.44 2.07 11.92
C ALA A 185 19.27 1.64 13.40
N THR A 186 19.80 2.42 14.36
CA THR A 186 19.68 2.11 15.79
C THR A 186 18.37 2.57 16.44
N LEU A 187 17.61 3.43 15.76
CA LEU A 187 16.46 4.10 16.35
C LEU A 187 15.16 3.34 16.14
N GLY A 188 14.35 3.23 17.19
CA GLY A 188 13.01 2.66 17.12
C GLY A 188 13.01 1.17 16.81
N ARG A 189 11.86 0.66 16.39
CA ARG A 189 11.62 -0.73 16.03
C ARG A 189 10.85 -0.84 14.71
N PRO A 190 11.05 -1.90 13.93
CA PRO A 190 10.22 -2.20 12.77
C PRO A 190 8.75 -2.31 13.19
N ARG A 191 7.87 -1.61 12.48
CA ARG A 191 6.41 -1.61 12.70
C ARG A 191 5.68 -1.77 11.37
N VAL A 192 4.54 -2.45 11.42
CA VAL A 192 3.56 -2.47 10.33
C VAL A 192 2.24 -1.91 10.85
N ILE A 193 1.78 -0.84 10.21
CA ILE A 193 0.50 -0.22 10.51
C ILE A 193 -0.54 -0.84 9.58
N GLU A 194 -1.56 -1.43 10.18
CA GLU A 194 -2.72 -1.97 9.49
C GLU A 194 -3.85 -0.93 9.56
N ALA A 195 -4.35 -0.50 8.40
CA ALA A 195 -5.28 0.62 8.33
C ALA A 195 -6.52 0.29 7.47
N ALA A 196 -7.65 0.83 7.89
CA ALA A 196 -8.88 0.90 7.12
C ALA A 196 -8.89 2.23 6.34
N VAL A 197 -8.62 2.16 5.04
CA VAL A 197 -8.45 3.32 4.16
C VAL A 197 -9.72 3.61 3.37
N PRO A 198 -10.41 4.74 3.62
CA PRO A 198 -11.54 5.14 2.79
C PRO A 198 -11.08 5.49 1.38
N LEU A 199 -11.69 4.88 0.37
CA LEU A 199 -11.41 5.14 -1.04
C LEU A 199 -11.72 6.58 -1.44
N ALA A 200 -12.56 7.28 -0.67
CA ALA A 200 -12.82 8.71 -0.82
C ALA A 200 -11.55 9.56 -0.63
N LEU A 201 -10.59 9.11 0.19
CA LEU A 201 -9.38 9.85 0.54
C LEU A 201 -8.17 9.56 -0.37
N THR A 202 -8.37 8.76 -1.42
CA THR A 202 -7.31 8.35 -2.34
C THR A 202 -7.74 8.50 -3.80
N ASN A 203 -6.76 8.69 -4.68
CA ASN A 203 -6.95 8.69 -6.14
C ASN A 203 -6.82 7.27 -6.74
N HIS A 204 -6.56 6.26 -5.92
CA HIS A 204 -6.31 4.86 -6.33
C HIS A 204 -7.58 4.00 -6.41
N ARG A 205 -8.73 4.63 -6.70
CA ARG A 205 -10.03 3.92 -6.81
C ARG A 205 -10.06 2.98 -8.02
N TYR A 206 -9.42 3.38 -9.11
CA TYR A 206 -9.30 2.55 -10.30
C TYR A 206 -8.47 1.30 -10.01
N ASP A 207 -7.32 1.44 -9.35
CA ASP A 207 -6.47 0.31 -8.93
C ASP A 207 -7.23 -0.64 -8.00
N ALA A 208 -7.97 -0.11 -7.02
CA ALA A 208 -8.85 -0.90 -6.18
C ALA A 208 -9.90 -1.65 -7.00
N SER A 209 -10.53 -1.02 -7.99
CA SER A 209 -11.50 -1.70 -8.87
C SER A 209 -10.86 -2.82 -9.68
N CYS A 210 -9.64 -2.62 -10.20
CA CYS A 210 -8.86 -3.65 -10.89
C CYS A 210 -8.59 -4.83 -9.97
N ALA A 211 -8.20 -4.56 -8.73
CA ALA A 211 -7.92 -5.57 -7.71
C ALA A 211 -9.16 -6.43 -7.38
N LEU A 212 -10.32 -5.79 -7.15
CA LEU A 212 -11.58 -6.49 -6.89
C LEU A 212 -11.98 -7.39 -8.07
N VAL A 213 -11.84 -6.89 -9.30
CA VAL A 213 -12.16 -7.64 -10.52
C VAL A 213 -11.22 -8.84 -10.70
N ALA A 214 -9.93 -8.66 -10.47
CA ALA A 214 -8.95 -9.75 -10.54
C ALA A 214 -9.24 -10.85 -9.50
N SER A 215 -9.50 -10.48 -8.24
CA SER A 215 -9.89 -11.44 -7.18
C SER A 215 -11.17 -12.19 -7.54
N PHE A 216 -12.17 -11.51 -8.08
CA PHE A 216 -13.40 -12.14 -8.54
C PHE A 216 -13.16 -13.06 -9.75
N ALA A 217 -12.37 -12.64 -10.73
CA ALA A 217 -12.04 -13.43 -11.91
C ALA A 217 -11.37 -14.76 -11.55
N ARG A 218 -10.54 -14.80 -10.50
CA ARG A 218 -9.98 -16.04 -9.96
C ARG A 218 -11.06 -17.04 -9.52
N THR A 219 -12.16 -16.56 -8.94
CA THR A 219 -13.31 -17.43 -8.58
C THR A 219 -14.02 -18.02 -9.79
N LEU A 220 -13.86 -17.39 -10.97
CA LEU A 220 -14.37 -17.90 -12.24
C LEU A 220 -13.38 -18.87 -12.93
N GLY A 221 -12.23 -19.16 -12.31
CA GLY A 221 -11.17 -19.98 -12.88
C GLY A 221 -10.22 -19.23 -13.82
N CYS A 222 -10.34 -17.89 -13.92
CA CYS A 222 -9.40 -17.09 -14.70
C CYS A 222 -8.06 -17.00 -13.98
N GLN A 223 -6.97 -17.01 -14.75
CA GLN A 223 -5.66 -16.68 -14.20
C GLN A 223 -5.40 -15.19 -14.33
N THR A 224 -5.12 -14.56 -13.20
CA THR A 224 -4.82 -13.13 -13.09
C THR A 224 -3.60 -12.96 -12.21
N ASP A 225 -2.84 -11.89 -12.46
CA ASP A 225 -1.81 -11.45 -11.53
C ASP A 225 -2.41 -11.13 -10.16
N THR A 226 -1.55 -11.16 -9.15
CA THR A 226 -1.92 -10.83 -7.77
C THR A 226 -2.33 -9.36 -7.68
N PRO A 227 -3.53 -9.06 -7.14
CA PRO A 227 -4.16 -7.75 -7.21
C PRO A 227 -3.54 -6.74 -6.22
N SER A 228 -2.23 -6.58 -6.26
CA SER A 228 -1.49 -5.63 -5.42
C SER A 228 -1.33 -4.30 -6.11
N PHE A 229 -1.45 -3.23 -5.34
CA PHE A 229 -1.11 -1.88 -5.75
C PHE A 229 -0.69 -1.06 -4.53
N ASP A 230 0.13 -0.05 -4.75
CA ASP A 230 0.42 0.95 -3.74
C ASP A 230 -0.60 2.06 -3.83
N LEU A 231 -0.91 2.65 -2.68
CA LEU A 231 -1.87 3.73 -2.56
C LEU A 231 -1.40 4.75 -1.53
N TYR A 232 -1.95 5.95 -1.61
CA TYR A 232 -1.77 6.95 -0.56
C TYR A 232 -3.06 7.67 -0.25
N VAL A 233 -3.10 8.24 0.95
CA VAL A 233 -4.08 9.25 1.33
C VAL A 233 -3.42 10.62 1.47
N THR A 234 -4.18 11.67 1.15
CA THR A 234 -3.73 13.07 1.25
C THR A 234 -4.31 13.82 2.45
N GLN A 235 -5.13 13.14 3.24
CA GLN A 235 -5.73 13.65 4.47
C GLN A 235 -5.36 12.73 5.63
N PRO A 236 -5.32 13.25 6.87
CA PRO A 236 -5.13 12.42 8.06
C PRO A 236 -6.16 11.27 8.14
N LEU A 237 -5.68 10.10 8.53
CA LEU A 237 -6.52 8.99 8.97
C LEU A 237 -6.71 9.14 10.48
N GLY A 238 -7.95 9.20 10.95
CA GLY A 238 -8.23 9.25 12.39
C GLY A 238 -7.82 7.94 13.10
N PRO A 239 -7.73 7.93 14.44
CA PRO A 239 -7.35 6.74 15.21
C PRO A 239 -8.29 5.56 14.95
N GLU A 240 -9.55 5.82 14.63
CA GLU A 240 -10.51 4.80 14.26
C GLU A 240 -10.09 4.01 13.02
N ALA A 241 -9.41 4.64 12.06
CA ALA A 241 -8.93 3.99 10.84
C ALA A 241 -7.68 3.13 11.08
N ILE A 242 -7.05 3.21 12.25
CA ILE A 242 -5.91 2.35 12.61
C ILE A 242 -6.46 1.06 13.23
N LEU A 243 -6.35 -0.03 12.48
CA LEU A 243 -6.85 -1.34 12.89
C LEU A 243 -5.89 -2.01 13.88
N ALA A 244 -4.58 -1.90 13.61
CA ALA A 244 -3.53 -2.39 14.47
C ALA A 244 -2.18 -1.72 14.12
N VAL A 245 -1.27 -1.73 15.10
CA VAL A 245 0.16 -1.47 14.87
C VAL A 245 0.91 -2.71 15.36
N HIS A 246 1.48 -3.46 14.43
CA HIS A 246 2.25 -4.67 14.71
C HIS A 246 3.72 -4.32 14.83
N SER A 247 4.42 -4.93 15.77
CA SER A 247 5.79 -4.57 16.12
C SER A 247 6.71 -5.76 16.07
N GLU A 248 7.98 -5.53 15.73
CA GLU A 248 9.00 -6.54 15.93
C GLU A 248 8.97 -7.09 17.36
N GLY A 249 8.92 -8.42 17.47
CA GLY A 249 8.74 -9.17 18.71
C GLY A 249 7.29 -9.57 19.01
N ASP A 250 6.30 -8.99 18.34
CA ASP A 250 4.90 -9.39 18.45
C ASP A 250 4.65 -10.66 17.63
N MET A 251 3.81 -11.56 18.14
CA MET A 251 3.49 -12.84 17.49
C MET A 251 2.96 -12.69 16.05
N ILE A 252 2.21 -11.61 15.78
CA ILE A 252 1.60 -11.36 14.46
C ILE A 252 2.62 -10.79 13.47
N PHE A 253 3.62 -10.04 13.93
CA PHE A 253 4.53 -9.30 13.05
C PHE A 253 5.25 -10.22 12.04
N ASP A 254 5.76 -11.35 12.50
CA ASP A 254 6.44 -12.34 11.64
C ASP A 254 5.48 -13.13 10.74
N GLN A 255 4.16 -13.06 10.99
CA GLN A 255 3.12 -13.73 10.22
C GLN A 255 2.53 -12.86 9.11
N ILE A 256 2.79 -11.55 9.10
CA ILE A 256 2.28 -10.63 8.09
C ILE A 256 2.72 -11.10 6.70
N GLY A 257 1.76 -11.28 5.80
CA GLY A 257 2.01 -11.77 4.43
C GLY A 257 2.36 -13.26 4.34
N ARG A 258 2.46 -13.98 5.47
CA ARG A 258 2.76 -15.43 5.54
C ARG A 258 1.60 -16.27 6.10
N GLY A 259 0.48 -15.64 6.39
CA GLY A 259 -0.68 -16.25 7.04
C GLY A 259 -1.46 -15.29 7.95
N TYR A 260 -0.99 -14.06 8.10
CA TYR A 260 -1.78 -12.95 8.62
C TYR A 260 -1.98 -11.86 7.54
N PRO A 261 -3.22 -11.36 7.35
CA PRO A 261 -4.48 -11.83 7.96
C PRO A 261 -4.77 -13.31 7.66
N THR A 262 -5.55 -13.98 8.52
CA THR A 262 -5.76 -15.44 8.47
C THR A 262 -6.41 -15.95 7.17
N ASP A 263 -7.09 -15.06 6.46
CA ASP A 263 -7.73 -15.29 5.18
C ASP A 263 -6.86 -14.89 3.98
N PHE A 264 -5.65 -14.35 4.22
CA PHE A 264 -4.66 -14.10 3.19
C PHE A 264 -3.80 -15.34 2.99
N ALA A 265 -4.03 -16.04 1.87
CA ALA A 265 -3.07 -17.02 1.37
C ALA A 265 -2.03 -16.28 0.54
N SER A 266 -0.76 -16.28 0.97
CA SER A 266 0.32 -15.99 0.04
C SER A 266 0.39 -17.16 -0.94
N ASP A 267 -0.20 -16.99 -2.10
CA ASP A 267 0.22 -17.77 -3.26
C ASP A 267 1.66 -17.31 -3.55
N ILE A 268 2.62 -18.00 -2.93
CA ILE A 268 4.08 -17.84 -3.08
C ILE A 268 4.47 -18.15 -4.54
#